data_AF-A0A3D3NBY3-F1
#
_entry.id   AF-A0A3D3NBY3-F1
#
_cell.length_a   1.000
_cell.length_b   1.000
_cell.length_c   1.000
_cell.angle_alpha   90.00
_cell.angle_beta   90.00
_cell.angle_gamma   90.00
#
_symmetry.space_group_name_H-M   'P 1'
#
loop_
_entity.id
_entity.type
_entity.pdbx_description
1 polymer ?
#
loop_
_entity_poly.entity_id
_entity_poly.type
_entity_poly.pdbx_seq_one_letter_code
_entity_poly.pdbx_strand_id
1 'polypeptide(L)'
;MGILDWFKNRPAQFDADGVSAELIRSAVDKAITLTNPRLAVLPGCHKRLAPAAEKAIEFLRAMVQEMPASRPLSVDSWSADPQLRAFFVAPTDIAAVLARSDNLRTLFDKFIELDEALVVLGMSFNEQRVFGMALQGDLVQRDVAQTSVSFSDHRAHLCGRDESRLRRAVGTQAFEYLLAQA
;
A
#
# COMPACT_ATOMS: atom_id res chain seq x y z
N MET A 1 6.10 19.96 -2.39
CA MET A 1 4.83 19.55 -3.03
C MET A 1 4.33 18.34 -2.29
N GLY A 2 3.15 18.44 -1.67
CA GLY A 2 2.62 17.38 -0.83
C GLY A 2 2.13 16.20 -1.66
N ILE A 3 2.10 15.01 -1.05
CA ILE A 3 1.47 13.78 -1.56
C ILE A 3 0.04 14.00 -2.10
N LEU A 4 -0.62 15.09 -1.69
CA LEU A 4 -1.94 15.52 -2.13
C LEU A 4 -1.99 16.15 -3.52
N ASP A 5 -0.92 16.79 -4.01
CA ASP A 5 -0.90 17.35 -5.39
C ASP A 5 -0.80 16.24 -6.45
N TRP A 6 -0.30 15.07 -6.06
CA TRP A 6 -0.24 13.87 -6.91
C TRP A 6 -1.64 13.34 -7.27
N PHE A 7 -2.61 13.44 -6.36
CA PHE A 7 -4.01 13.09 -6.63
C PHE A 7 -4.68 14.01 -7.67
N LYS A 8 -4.13 15.20 -7.92
CA LYS A 8 -4.83 16.25 -8.67
C LYS A 8 -4.67 16.19 -10.19
N ASN A 9 -3.58 15.66 -10.75
CA ASN A 9 -3.23 16.09 -12.13
C ASN A 9 -2.59 15.10 -13.11
N ARG A 10 -2.78 13.78 -13.02
CA ARG A 10 -2.53 12.90 -14.18
C ARG A 10 -3.59 11.84 -14.40
N PRO A 11 -4.00 11.58 -15.66
CA PRO A 11 -4.76 10.39 -15.98
C PRO A 11 -3.93 9.17 -15.61
N ALA A 12 -4.57 8.26 -14.87
CA ALA A 12 -4.08 6.96 -14.49
C ALA A 12 -3.36 6.27 -15.67
N GLN A 13 -2.05 6.08 -15.53
CA GLN A 13 -1.23 5.40 -16.54
C GLN A 13 -1.23 3.88 -16.35
N PHE A 14 -1.62 3.38 -15.18
CA PHE A 14 -1.87 1.95 -15.00
C PHE A 14 -3.23 1.60 -15.63
N ASP A 15 -3.23 1.34 -16.93
CA ASP A 15 -4.38 0.76 -17.62
C ASP A 15 -4.49 -0.75 -17.29
N ALA A 16 -5.72 -1.27 -17.26
CA ALA A 16 -5.96 -2.67 -16.94
C ALA A 16 -5.64 -3.59 -18.13
N ASP A 17 -5.72 -3.06 -19.35
CA ASP A 17 -5.51 -3.80 -20.60
C ASP A 17 -4.07 -3.69 -21.11
N GLY A 18 -3.26 -4.70 -20.77
CA GLY A 18 -1.89 -4.87 -21.28
C GLY A 18 -0.87 -3.82 -20.83
N VAL A 19 0.42 -4.12 -21.04
CA VAL A 19 1.47 -3.11 -20.91
C VAL A 19 1.55 -2.39 -22.27
N SER A 20 0.89 -1.24 -22.38
CA SER A 20 0.90 -0.48 -23.64
C SER A 20 2.25 0.20 -23.86
N ALA A 21 2.63 0.42 -25.12
CA ALA A 21 3.86 1.15 -25.45
C ALA A 21 3.86 2.59 -24.89
N GLU A 22 2.68 3.20 -24.74
CA GLU A 22 2.53 4.53 -24.14
C GLU A 22 2.76 4.49 -22.61
N LEU A 23 2.28 3.43 -21.94
CA LEU A 23 2.56 3.22 -20.52
C LEU A 23 4.05 3.04 -20.27
N ILE A 24 4.73 2.19 -21.07
CA ILE A 24 6.18 2.02 -20.99
C ILE A 24 6.88 3.35 -21.22
N ARG A 25 6.47 4.10 -22.25
CA ARG A 25 7.06 5.39 -22.58
C ARG A 25 6.98 6.34 -21.41
N SER A 26 5.81 6.49 -20.81
CA SER A 26 5.66 7.42 -19.70
C SER A 26 6.33 6.95 -18.41
N ALA A 27 6.39 5.63 -18.17
CA ALA A 27 7.16 5.07 -17.07
C ALA A 27 8.66 5.39 -17.21
N VAL A 28 9.21 5.28 -18.42
CA VAL A 28 10.60 5.67 -18.72
C VAL A 28 10.80 7.18 -18.52
N ASP A 29 9.89 8.02 -19.02
CA ASP A 29 9.99 9.48 -18.85
C ASP A 29 9.97 9.86 -17.37
N LYS A 30 9.12 9.19 -16.59
CA LYS A 30 9.03 9.36 -15.14
C LYS A 30 10.29 8.87 -14.43
N ALA A 31 10.85 7.73 -14.85
CA ALA A 31 12.11 7.22 -14.33
C ALA A 31 13.25 8.21 -14.56
N ILE A 32 13.40 8.73 -15.79
CA ILE A 32 14.40 9.76 -16.12
C ILE A 32 14.19 11.01 -15.26
N THR A 33 12.95 11.48 -15.14
CA THR A 33 12.63 12.70 -14.39
C THR A 33 12.97 12.57 -12.90
N LEU A 34 12.67 11.43 -12.29
CA LEU A 34 12.82 11.23 -10.84
C LEU A 34 14.21 10.76 -10.42
N THR A 35 14.96 10.08 -11.30
CA THR A 35 16.30 9.55 -10.97
C THR A 35 17.42 10.49 -11.45
N ASN A 36 17.47 10.78 -12.76
CA ASN A 36 18.48 11.65 -13.35
C ASN A 36 17.96 12.33 -14.63
N PRO A 37 17.47 13.58 -14.52
CA PRO A 37 16.92 14.31 -15.66
C PRO A 37 17.89 14.49 -16.84
N ARG A 38 19.21 14.40 -16.62
CA ARG A 38 20.22 14.54 -17.69
C ARG A 38 20.19 13.37 -18.66
N LEU A 39 19.58 12.23 -18.30
CA LEU A 39 19.43 11.10 -19.22
C LEU A 39 18.51 11.42 -20.41
N ALA A 40 17.63 12.42 -20.27
CA ALA A 40 16.69 12.82 -21.32
C ALA A 40 17.37 13.27 -22.63
N VAL A 41 18.60 13.81 -22.56
CA VAL A 41 19.33 14.30 -23.74
C VAL A 41 20.19 13.22 -24.40
N LEU A 42 20.33 12.04 -23.78
CA LEU A 42 21.16 10.97 -24.32
C LEU A 42 20.42 10.20 -25.42
N PRO A 43 21.00 10.07 -26.61
CA PRO A 43 20.36 9.37 -27.71
C PRO A 43 20.13 7.90 -27.35
N GLY A 44 18.93 7.40 -27.64
CA GLY A 44 18.57 6.01 -27.40
C GLY A 44 18.36 5.63 -25.92
N CYS A 45 18.46 6.58 -24.97
CA CYS A 45 18.21 6.32 -23.56
C CYS A 45 16.83 5.68 -23.33
N HIS A 46 15.80 6.25 -23.97
CA HIS A 46 14.44 5.75 -23.87
C HIS A 46 14.32 4.28 -24.29
N LYS A 47 14.88 3.91 -25.45
CA LYS A 47 14.92 2.54 -25.96
C LYS A 47 15.67 1.57 -25.02
N ARG A 48 16.72 2.05 -24.34
CA ARG A 48 17.51 1.23 -23.40
C ARG A 48 16.80 1.00 -22.07
N LEU A 49 16.00 1.96 -21.62
CA LEU A 49 15.27 1.87 -20.35
C LEU A 49 13.90 1.19 -20.50
N ALA A 50 13.33 1.16 -21.71
CA ALA A 50 12.02 0.56 -21.97
C ALA A 50 11.87 -0.88 -21.44
N PRO A 51 12.81 -1.83 -21.68
CA PRO A 51 12.67 -3.20 -21.16
C PRO A 51 12.67 -3.28 -19.63
N ALA A 52 13.45 -2.42 -18.96
CA ALA A 52 13.48 -2.38 -17.49
C ALA A 52 12.18 -1.79 -16.92
N ALA A 53 11.66 -0.73 -17.55
CA ALA A 53 10.38 -0.14 -17.18
C ALA A 53 9.22 -1.11 -17.37
N GLU A 54 9.18 -1.82 -18.51
CA GLU A 54 8.20 -2.88 -18.78
C GLU A 54 8.23 -3.96 -17.70
N LYS A 55 9.42 -4.47 -17.36
CA LYS A 55 9.57 -5.49 -16.32
C LYS A 55 9.08 -5.03 -14.96
N ALA A 56 9.37 -3.77 -14.60
CA ALA A 56 8.89 -3.17 -13.35
C ALA A 56 7.36 -3.05 -13.36
N ILE A 57 6.76 -2.60 -14.46
CA ILE A 57 5.30 -2.51 -14.61
C ILE A 57 4.65 -3.88 -14.47
N GLU A 58 5.15 -4.91 -15.16
CA GLU A 58 4.62 -6.28 -15.07
C GLU A 58 4.66 -6.81 -13.65
N PHE A 59 5.80 -6.64 -12.98
CA PHE A 59 5.97 -7.08 -11.59
C PHE A 59 4.97 -6.40 -10.65
N LEU A 60 4.82 -5.08 -10.76
CA LEU A 60 3.88 -4.32 -9.94
C LEU A 60 2.43 -4.66 -10.26
N ARG A 61 2.08 -4.93 -11.52
CA ARG A 61 0.75 -5.41 -11.90
C ARG A 61 0.44 -6.74 -11.23
N ALA A 62 1.37 -7.71 -11.28
CA ALA A 62 1.20 -8.99 -10.62
C ALA A 62 1.00 -8.83 -9.10
N MET A 63 1.85 -8.02 -8.45
CA MET A 63 1.73 -7.72 -7.02
C MET A 63 0.37 -7.11 -6.64
N VAL A 64 -0.14 -6.17 -7.43
CA VAL A 64 -1.45 -5.54 -7.17
C VAL A 64 -2.61 -6.52 -7.34
N GLN A 65 -2.49 -7.52 -8.23
CA GLN A 65 -3.48 -8.58 -8.39
C GLN A 65 -3.48 -9.56 -7.20
N GLU A 66 -2.33 -9.78 -6.56
CA GLU A 66 -2.22 -10.63 -5.37
C GLU A 66 -2.72 -9.96 -4.08
N MET A 67 -3.00 -8.65 -4.10
CA MET A 67 -3.53 -7.96 -2.92
C MET A 67 -4.88 -8.58 -2.47
N PRO A 68 -5.07 -8.81 -1.17
CA PRO A 68 -6.28 -9.43 -0.64
C PRO A 68 -7.52 -8.60 -0.97
N ALA A 69 -8.69 -9.24 -0.93
CA ALA A 69 -9.97 -8.54 -1.04
C ALA A 69 -10.11 -7.49 0.08
N SER A 70 -10.79 -6.40 -0.25
CA SER A 70 -11.15 -5.38 0.74
C SER A 70 -12.01 -5.98 1.85
N ARG A 71 -11.86 -5.45 3.07
CA ARG A 71 -12.58 -5.94 4.26
C ARG A 71 -13.21 -4.80 5.03
N PRO A 72 -14.37 -5.02 5.67
CA PRO A 72 -14.97 -4.03 6.55
C PRO A 72 -14.05 -3.67 7.70
N LEU A 73 -13.68 -2.38 7.78
CA LEU A 73 -12.87 -1.85 8.87
C LEU A 73 -13.76 -0.95 9.72
N SER A 74 -14.31 -1.50 10.80
CA SER A 74 -15.10 -0.75 11.78
C SER A 74 -14.81 -1.19 13.20
N VAL A 75 -15.17 -0.32 14.16
CA VAL A 75 -15.09 -0.62 15.60
C VAL A 75 -15.94 -1.85 15.94
N ASP A 76 -17.11 -1.97 15.30
CA ASP A 76 -18.08 -3.05 15.55
C ASP A 76 -17.60 -4.40 15.01
N SER A 77 -16.87 -4.41 13.89
CA SER A 77 -16.34 -5.66 13.30
C SER A 77 -15.09 -6.18 14.02
N TRP A 78 -14.44 -5.35 14.85
CA TRP A 78 -13.15 -5.69 15.49
C TRP A 78 -13.19 -6.97 16.32
N SER A 79 -14.21 -7.16 17.16
CA SER A 79 -14.24 -8.31 18.09
C SER A 79 -14.50 -9.64 17.37
N ALA A 80 -15.23 -9.59 16.26
CA ALA A 80 -15.61 -10.75 15.47
C ALA A 80 -14.53 -11.18 14.45
N ASP A 81 -13.68 -10.25 14.00
CA ASP A 81 -12.62 -10.53 13.03
C ASP A 81 -11.26 -10.79 13.73
N PRO A 82 -10.73 -12.04 13.68
CA PRO A 82 -9.44 -12.37 14.27
C PRO A 82 -8.26 -11.55 13.71
N GLN A 83 -8.32 -11.12 12.45
CA GLN A 83 -7.25 -10.34 11.84
C GLN A 83 -7.27 -8.90 12.34
N LEU A 84 -8.45 -8.31 12.53
CA LEU A 84 -8.56 -6.99 13.15
C LEU A 84 -8.04 -6.99 14.59
N ARG A 85 -8.27 -8.08 15.35
CA ARG A 85 -7.68 -8.25 16.69
C ARG A 85 -6.17 -8.47 16.68
N ALA A 86 -5.62 -9.03 15.60
CA ALA A 86 -4.18 -9.16 15.45
C ALA A 86 -3.54 -7.81 15.11
N PHE A 87 -4.17 -7.01 14.26
CA PHE A 87 -3.65 -5.71 13.85
C PHE A 87 -3.85 -4.65 14.94
N PHE A 88 -5.04 -4.55 15.53
CA PHE A 88 -5.40 -3.52 16.50
C PHE A 88 -5.56 -4.11 17.90
N VAL A 89 -4.86 -3.53 18.88
CA VAL A 89 -4.92 -3.95 20.29
C VAL A 89 -6.29 -3.65 20.88
N ALA A 90 -6.87 -2.50 20.54
CA ALA A 90 -8.20 -2.09 20.97
C ALA A 90 -9.03 -1.58 19.77
N PRO A 91 -10.37 -1.69 19.82
CA PRO A 91 -11.22 -1.20 18.74
C PRO A 91 -11.14 0.33 18.58
N THR A 92 -10.79 1.07 19.65
CA THR A 92 -10.53 2.51 19.61
C THR A 92 -9.32 2.89 18.74
N ASP A 93 -8.36 1.97 18.55
CA ASP A 93 -7.17 2.22 17.74
C ASP A 93 -7.52 2.36 16.25
N ILE A 94 -8.58 1.68 15.79
CA ILE A 94 -9.11 1.82 14.43
C ILE A 94 -9.53 3.27 14.20
N ALA A 95 -10.37 3.81 15.07
CA ALA A 95 -10.86 5.19 14.96
C ALA A 95 -9.70 6.20 15.01
N ALA A 96 -8.72 5.99 15.89
CA ALA A 96 -7.55 6.86 15.99
C ALA A 96 -6.71 6.87 14.70
N VAL A 97 -6.48 5.72 14.08
CA VAL A 97 -5.70 5.61 12.83
C VAL A 97 -6.43 6.28 11.67
N LEU A 98 -7.74 6.04 11.55
CA LEU A 98 -8.55 6.67 10.50
C LEU A 98 -8.62 8.19 10.67
N ALA A 99 -8.82 8.68 11.90
CA ALA A 99 -8.88 10.11 12.20
C ALA A 99 -7.56 10.85 11.90
N ARG A 100 -6.41 10.17 12.01
CA ARG A 100 -5.08 10.73 11.68
C ARG A 100 -4.79 10.82 10.18
N SER A 101 -5.61 10.21 9.31
CA SER A 101 -5.39 10.25 7.86
C SER A 101 -5.93 11.54 7.24
N ASP A 102 -5.02 12.43 6.86
CA ASP A 102 -5.36 13.64 6.10
C ASP A 102 -5.95 13.31 4.73
N ASN A 103 -5.53 12.18 4.13
CA ASN A 103 -6.05 11.71 2.84
C ASN A 103 -7.52 11.30 2.94
N LEU A 104 -7.91 10.59 4.02
CA LEU A 104 -9.31 10.24 4.25
C LEU A 104 -10.16 11.49 4.51
N ARG A 105 -9.69 12.42 5.35
CA ARG A 105 -10.41 13.69 5.59
C ARG A 105 -10.62 14.46 4.29
N THR A 106 -9.56 14.62 3.49
CA THR A 106 -9.64 15.28 2.18
C THR A 106 -10.62 14.57 1.22
N LEU A 107 -10.71 13.25 1.28
CA LEU A 107 -11.63 12.47 0.44
C LEU A 107 -13.09 12.76 0.80
N PHE A 108 -13.44 12.68 2.09
CA PHE A 108 -14.81 12.94 2.56
C PHE A 108 -15.20 14.42 2.43
N ASP A 109 -14.26 15.36 2.65
CA ASP A 109 -14.51 16.79 2.41
C ASP A 109 -14.83 17.09 0.94
N LYS A 110 -14.25 16.32 0.02
CA LYS A 110 -14.45 16.48 -1.43
C LYS A 110 -15.72 15.80 -1.93
N PHE A 111 -16.11 14.69 -1.33
CA PHE A 111 -17.26 13.88 -1.73
C PHE A 111 -18.18 13.72 -0.53
N ILE A 112 -19.02 14.72 -0.30
CA ILE A 112 -19.91 14.78 0.88
C ILE A 112 -20.98 13.69 0.87
N GLU A 113 -21.27 13.13 -0.31
CA GLU A 113 -22.19 12.02 -0.52
C GLU A 113 -21.60 10.64 -0.23
N LEU A 114 -20.31 10.57 0.13
CA LEU A 114 -19.61 9.31 0.34
C LEU A 114 -19.87 8.79 1.76
N ASP A 115 -20.57 7.67 1.87
CA ASP A 115 -20.79 7.00 3.17
C ASP A 115 -19.61 6.11 3.59
N GLU A 116 -18.89 5.54 2.61
CA GLU A 116 -17.79 4.59 2.85
C GLU A 116 -16.59 4.86 1.94
N ALA A 117 -15.39 4.56 2.44
CA ALA A 117 -14.14 4.67 1.68
C ALA A 117 -13.30 3.41 1.83
N LEU A 118 -12.57 3.06 0.76
CA LEU A 118 -11.54 2.04 0.81
C LEU A 118 -10.21 2.66 1.24
N VAL A 119 -9.44 1.91 2.02
CA VAL A 119 -8.13 2.33 2.50
C VAL A 119 -7.11 1.20 2.39
N VAL A 120 -5.87 1.55 2.09
CA VAL A 120 -4.72 0.66 2.24
C VAL A 120 -4.10 0.93 3.61
N LEU A 121 -4.23 -0.05 4.50
CA LEU A 121 -3.66 -0.02 5.83
C LEU A 121 -2.20 -0.51 5.78
N GLY A 122 -1.26 0.40 6.02
CA GLY A 122 0.14 0.09 6.27
C GLY A 122 0.39 -0.10 7.76
N MET A 123 1.26 -1.04 8.10
CA MET A 123 1.68 -1.33 9.47
C MET A 123 3.08 -1.94 9.47
N SER A 124 3.81 -1.73 10.56
CA SER A 124 5.08 -2.40 10.82
C SER A 124 4.83 -3.80 11.39
N PHE A 125 5.39 -4.81 10.75
CA PHE A 125 5.39 -6.20 11.21
C PHE A 125 6.64 -6.45 12.05
N ASN A 126 6.46 -6.93 13.29
CA ASN A 126 7.56 -7.26 14.18
C ASN A 126 7.39 -8.68 14.70
N GLU A 127 8.38 -9.52 14.41
CA GLU A 127 8.45 -10.91 14.83
C GLU A 127 9.60 -11.09 15.83
N GLN A 128 9.29 -11.62 17.01
CA GLN A 128 10.27 -11.84 18.07
C GLN A 128 10.15 -13.24 18.65
N ARG A 129 11.31 -13.84 18.95
CA ARG A 129 11.35 -15.08 19.73
C ARG A 129 11.29 -14.74 21.21
N VAL A 130 10.28 -15.25 21.87
CA VAL A 130 10.02 -15.07 23.30
C VAL A 130 9.98 -16.43 23.99
N PHE A 131 10.33 -16.47 25.26
CA PHE A 131 10.16 -17.66 26.09
C PHE A 131 8.89 -17.50 26.89
N GLY A 132 7.89 -18.30 26.56
CA GLY A 132 6.56 -18.24 27.16
C GLY A 132 6.25 -19.48 27.98
N MET A 133 5.00 -19.52 28.47
CA MET A 133 4.43 -20.71 29.07
C MET A 133 3.63 -21.46 28.00
N ALA A 134 3.74 -22.79 27.97
CA ALA A 134 2.86 -23.64 27.17
C ALA A 134 2.16 -24.65 28.07
N LEU A 135 0.91 -24.96 27.75
CA LEU A 135 0.19 -26.06 28.38
C LEU A 135 0.45 -27.33 27.56
N GLN A 136 1.00 -28.37 28.19
CA GLN A 136 1.12 -29.69 27.58
C GLN A 136 0.24 -30.67 28.37
N GLY A 137 -1.00 -30.88 27.89
CA GLY A 137 -2.03 -31.54 28.70
C GLY A 137 -2.40 -30.66 29.90
N ASP A 138 -2.31 -31.19 31.11
CA ASP A 138 -2.56 -30.44 32.36
C ASP A 138 -1.28 -29.85 32.98
N LEU A 139 -0.11 -30.03 32.35
CA LEU A 139 1.18 -29.57 32.86
C LEU A 139 1.56 -28.21 32.24
N VAL A 140 1.88 -27.24 33.09
CA VAL A 140 2.43 -25.94 32.68
C VAL A 140 3.93 -26.09 32.46
N GLN A 141 4.37 -25.98 31.21
CA GLN A 141 5.78 -25.93 30.85
C GLN A 141 6.26 -24.48 30.76
N ARG A 142 7.35 -24.16 31.45
CA ARG A 142 8.03 -22.86 31.40
C ARG A 142 9.13 -22.86 30.34
N ASP A 143 9.51 -21.66 29.92
CA ASP A 143 10.60 -21.39 28.99
C ASP A 143 10.44 -22.07 27.61
N VAL A 144 9.20 -22.16 27.14
CA VAL A 144 8.92 -22.69 25.80
C VAL A 144 9.20 -21.60 24.77
N ALA A 145 10.08 -21.88 23.82
CA ALA A 145 10.36 -20.97 22.72
C ALA A 145 9.10 -20.76 21.87
N GLN A 146 8.65 -19.51 21.79
CA GLN A 146 7.47 -19.08 21.06
C GLN A 146 7.84 -17.94 20.12
N THR A 147 7.18 -17.89 18.96
CA THR A 147 7.25 -16.75 18.06
C THR A 147 6.08 -15.82 18.36
N SER A 148 6.37 -14.61 18.83
CA SER A 148 5.40 -13.55 18.98
C SER A 148 5.42 -12.66 17.74
N VAL A 149 4.24 -12.41 17.18
CA VAL A 149 4.02 -11.50 16.06
C VAL A 149 3.21 -10.31 16.55
N SER A 150 3.67 -9.10 16.24
CA SER A 150 3.00 -7.86 16.60
C SER A 150 2.97 -6.88 15.44
N PHE A 151 1.94 -6.03 15.44
CA PHE A 151 1.72 -5.01 14.43
C PHE A 151 1.69 -3.63 15.10
N SER A 152 2.35 -2.65 14.48
CA SER A 152 2.50 -1.30 15.04
C SER A 152 2.60 -0.25 13.93
N ASP A 153 2.68 1.03 14.30
CA ASP A 153 2.76 2.16 13.36
C ASP A 153 1.71 2.08 12.24
N HIS A 154 0.45 1.92 12.65
CA HIS A 154 -0.69 1.82 11.75
C HIS A 154 -0.92 3.13 11.00
N ARG A 155 -1.02 3.05 9.66
CA ARG A 155 -1.17 4.20 8.78
C ARG A 155 -2.14 3.93 7.64
N ALA A 156 -3.12 4.81 7.49
CA ALA A 156 -4.06 4.83 6.37
C ALA A 156 -3.51 5.73 5.24
N HIS A 157 -2.57 5.18 4.45
CA HIS A 157 -1.77 5.96 3.49
C HIS A 157 -2.48 6.25 2.18
N LEU A 158 -3.20 5.29 1.62
CA LEU A 158 -3.93 5.47 0.37
C LEU A 158 -5.39 5.22 0.64
N CYS A 159 -6.25 6.05 0.07
CA CYS A 159 -7.68 5.88 0.15
C CYS A 159 -8.35 6.19 -1.19
N GLY A 160 -9.55 5.65 -1.39
CA GLY A 160 -10.33 5.89 -2.58
C GLY A 160 -11.76 5.38 -2.43
N ARG A 161 -12.63 5.85 -3.31
CA ARG A 161 -14.05 5.46 -3.38
C ARG A 161 -14.32 4.20 -4.19
N ASP A 162 -13.32 3.71 -4.92
CA ASP A 162 -13.43 2.59 -5.85
C ASP A 162 -12.18 1.72 -5.76
N GLU A 163 -12.38 0.41 -5.61
CA GLU A 163 -11.29 -0.54 -5.39
C GLU A 163 -10.34 -0.59 -6.59
N SER A 164 -10.87 -0.58 -7.81
CA SER A 164 -10.07 -0.61 -9.04
C SER A 164 -9.19 0.64 -9.18
N ARG A 165 -9.70 1.82 -8.80
CA ARG A 165 -8.90 3.06 -8.74
C ARG A 165 -7.86 3.01 -7.63
N LEU A 166 -8.20 2.50 -6.45
CA LEU A 166 -7.27 2.38 -5.33
C LEU A 166 -6.10 1.44 -5.65
N ARG A 167 -6.39 0.27 -6.21
CA ARG A 167 -5.38 -0.70 -6.66
C ARG A 167 -4.42 -0.10 -7.70
N ARG A 168 -4.92 0.71 -8.63
CA ARG A 168 -4.07 1.45 -9.60
C ARG A 168 -3.19 2.51 -8.92
N ALA A 169 -3.72 3.21 -7.92
CA ALA A 169 -2.95 4.16 -7.13
C ALA A 169 -1.82 3.46 -6.36
N VAL A 170 -2.08 2.27 -5.80
CA VAL A 170 -1.04 1.43 -5.16
C VAL A 170 0.09 1.10 -6.14
N GLY A 171 -0.25 0.58 -7.33
CA GLY A 171 0.76 0.26 -8.34
C GLY A 171 1.61 1.47 -8.75
N THR A 172 0.99 2.64 -8.86
CA THR A 172 1.70 3.89 -9.21
C THR A 172 2.62 4.36 -8.08
N GLN A 173 2.18 4.28 -6.82
CA GLN A 173 3.01 4.60 -5.65
C GLN A 173 4.16 3.63 -5.49
N ALA A 174 3.92 2.33 -5.71
CA ALA A 174 4.98 1.33 -5.66
C ALA A 174 6.04 1.59 -6.74
N PHE A 175 5.63 1.98 -7.95
CA PHE A 175 6.58 2.37 -9.00
C PHE A 175 7.40 3.61 -8.62
N GLU A 176 6.77 4.64 -8.07
CA GLU A 176 7.48 5.84 -7.56
C GLU A 176 8.46 5.49 -6.44
N TYR A 177 8.08 4.59 -5.54
CA TYR A 177 8.96 4.09 -4.50
C TYR A 177 10.19 3.39 -5.09
N LEU A 178 10.02 2.51 -6.08
CA LEU A 178 11.15 1.86 -6.76
C LEU A 178 12.11 2.89 -7.38
N LEU A 179 11.58 3.95 -7.98
CA LEU A 179 12.39 5.02 -8.56
C LEU A 179 13.11 5.85 -7.50
N ALA A 180 12.49 6.07 -6.34
CA ALA A 180 13.10 6.82 -5.25
C ALA A 180 14.25 6.05 -4.55
N GLN A 181 14.33 4.74 -4.74
CA GLN A 181 15.40 3.88 -4.21
C GLN A 181 16.56 3.66 -5.20
N ALA A 182 16.45 4.16 -6.44
CA ALA A 182 17.44 4.01 -7.50
C ALA A 182 18.51 5.11 -7.47
#